data_AF-A0A359ATJ0-F1
#
_entry.id   AF-A0A359ATJ0-F1
#
_cell.length_a   1.000
_cell.length_b   1.000
_cell.length_c   1.000
_cell.angle_alpha   90.00
_cell.angle_beta   90.00
_cell.angle_gamma   90.00
#
_symmetry.space_group_name_H-M   'P 1'
#
loop_
_entity.id
_entity.type
_entity.pdbx_description
1 polymer ?
#
loop_
_entity_poly.entity_id
_entity_poly.type
_entity_poly.pdbx_seq_one_letter_code
_entity_poly.pdbx_strand_id
1 'polypeptide(L)'
;MQSEKTIDDMMDNMLAVFQQQAEGKIQGAAAKEKYDEYVEFMKTEVRDLSDKMVNQEMVDIYNRHFTQEEIKDLIRFYETPTGKKLIEKNPEVTKDLMNSMMTKYMPEFQGKLASKLKDLSVEP
;
A
#
# COMPACT_ATOMS: atom_id res chain seq x y z
N MET A 1 -1.05 -1.27 -13.70
CA MET A 1 -2.36 -1.19 -12.96
C MET A 1 -2.16 -0.53 -11.59
N GLN A 2 -3.20 -0.13 -10.85
CA GLN A 2 -3.03 0.46 -9.49
C GLN A 2 -2.40 -0.54 -8.50
N SER A 3 -2.75 -1.82 -8.63
CA SER A 3 -2.20 -2.92 -7.82
C SER A 3 -0.70 -3.13 -8.05
N GLU A 4 -0.27 -3.14 -9.31
CA GLU A 4 1.13 -3.21 -9.72
C GLU A 4 1.92 -2.04 -9.13
N LYS A 5 1.42 -0.80 -9.28
CA LYS A 5 2.04 0.38 -8.65
C LYS A 5 2.14 0.24 -7.13
N THR A 6 1.12 -0.35 -6.49
CA THR A 6 1.13 -0.54 -5.03
C THR A 6 2.17 -1.59 -4.60
N ILE A 7 2.33 -2.66 -5.39
CA ILE A 7 3.36 -3.68 -5.17
C ILE A 7 4.75 -3.06 -5.39
N ASP A 8 4.93 -2.28 -6.46
CA ASP A 8 6.19 -1.57 -6.73
C ASP A 8 6.53 -0.59 -5.61
N ASP A 9 5.58 0.26 -5.20
CA ASP A 9 5.77 1.22 -4.10
C ASP A 9 6.13 0.48 -2.78
N MET A 10 5.54 -0.70 -2.53
CA MET A 10 5.88 -1.53 -1.36
C MET A 10 7.30 -2.11 -1.46
N MET A 11 7.69 -2.58 -2.65
CA MET A 11 8.99 -3.16 -2.93
C MET A 11 10.12 -2.13 -2.89
N ASP A 12 9.87 -0.91 -3.39
CA ASP A 12 10.80 0.22 -3.29
C ASP A 12 11.03 0.64 -1.83
N ASN A 13 9.97 0.67 -1.01
CA ASN A 13 10.11 0.90 0.42
C ASN A 13 10.93 -0.20 1.10
N MET A 14 10.73 -1.46 0.70
CA MET A 14 11.51 -2.59 1.22
C MET A 14 12.99 -2.47 0.82
N LEU A 15 13.28 -2.08 -0.43
CA LEU A 15 14.64 -1.81 -0.90
C LEU A 15 15.31 -0.72 -0.05
N ALA A 16 14.63 0.38 0.24
CA ALA A 16 15.15 1.46 1.08
C ALA A 16 15.51 0.97 2.50
N VAL A 17 14.66 0.13 3.10
CA VAL A 17 14.93 -0.48 4.42
C VAL A 17 16.17 -1.38 4.38
N PHE A 18 16.30 -2.21 3.34
CA PHE A 18 17.46 -3.09 3.20
C PHE A 18 18.76 -2.32 2.95
N GLN A 19 18.71 -1.26 2.15
CA GLN A 19 19.85 -0.36 1.94
C GLN A 19 20.30 0.27 3.26
N GLN A 20 19.37 0.84 4.03
CA GLN A 20 19.66 1.43 5.34
C GLN A 20 20.27 0.41 6.30
N GLN A 21 19.82 -0.85 6.27
CA GLN A 21 20.36 -1.91 7.12
C GLN A 21 21.78 -2.34 6.68
N ALA A 22 22.08 -2.28 5.39
CA ALA A 22 23.38 -2.67 4.83
C ALA A 22 24.47 -1.61 5.04
N GLU A 23 24.13 -0.32 4.95
CA GLU A 23 25.08 0.80 5.17
C GLU A 23 25.78 0.71 6.54
N GLY A 24 25.06 0.30 7.59
CA GLY A 24 25.66 0.14 8.92
C GLY A 24 26.62 -1.04 9.06
N LYS A 25 26.52 -2.05 8.18
CA LYS A 25 27.25 -3.32 8.26
C LYS A 25 28.41 -3.42 7.27
N ILE A 26 28.40 -2.68 6.17
CA ILE A 26 29.45 -2.69 5.15
C ILE A 26 30.42 -1.52 5.44
N GLN A 27 31.55 -1.81 6.09
CA GLN A 27 32.58 -0.82 6.46
C GLN A 27 33.96 -1.19 5.89
N GLY A 28 34.82 -0.18 5.64
CA GLY A 28 36.21 -0.35 5.20
C GLY A 28 36.52 0.22 3.80
N ALA A 29 37.79 0.15 3.39
CA ALA A 29 38.29 0.79 2.15
C ALA A 29 37.67 0.24 0.85
N ALA A 30 37.18 -1.00 0.86
CA ALA A 30 36.44 -1.63 -0.24
C ALA A 30 34.90 -1.62 -0.02
N ALA A 31 34.42 -0.89 0.98
CA ALA A 31 33.01 -0.87 1.35
C ALA A 31 32.12 -0.34 0.23
N LYS A 32 32.58 0.68 -0.51
CA LYS A 32 31.79 1.29 -1.57
C LYS A 32 31.52 0.33 -2.73
N GLU A 33 32.54 -0.34 -3.26
CA GLU A 33 32.38 -1.28 -4.38
C GLU A 33 31.49 -2.48 -4.00
N LYS A 34 31.69 -3.03 -2.80
CA LYS A 34 30.84 -4.12 -2.28
C LYS A 34 29.41 -3.68 -1.98
N TYR A 35 29.24 -2.43 -1.55
CA TYR A 35 27.93 -1.83 -1.32
C TYR A 35 27.20 -1.60 -2.65
N ASP A 36 27.89 -1.07 -3.66
CA ASP A 36 27.34 -0.85 -5.00
C ASP A 36 26.92 -2.20 -5.64
N GLU A 37 27.75 -3.24 -5.53
CA GLU A 37 27.42 -4.60 -5.98
C GLU A 37 26.18 -5.15 -5.25
N TYR A 38 26.12 -5.01 -3.92
CA TYR A 38 24.97 -5.42 -3.12
C TYR A 38 23.68 -4.68 -3.51
N VAL A 39 23.76 -3.37 -3.73
CA VAL A 39 22.61 -2.55 -4.14
C VAL A 39 22.10 -2.95 -5.52
N GLU A 40 22.98 -3.21 -6.49
CA GLU A 40 22.56 -3.65 -7.83
C GLU A 40 21.97 -5.07 -7.82
N PHE A 41 22.52 -5.97 -7.01
CA PHE A 41 21.91 -7.28 -6.76
C PHE A 41 20.50 -7.12 -6.18
N MET A 42 20.36 -6.33 -5.10
CA MET A 42 19.07 -6.08 -4.45
C MET A 42 18.03 -5.49 -5.41
N LYS A 43 18.39 -4.51 -6.25
CA LYS A 43 17.48 -3.95 -7.26
C LYS A 43 17.00 -5.02 -8.25
N THR A 44 17.88 -5.93 -8.65
CA THR A 44 17.54 -7.00 -9.59
C THR A 44 16.56 -7.99 -8.95
N GLU A 45 16.87 -8.45 -7.74
CA GLU A 45 16.02 -9.41 -7.02
C GLU A 45 14.64 -8.81 -6.67
N VAL A 46 14.59 -7.54 -6.26
CA VAL A 46 13.33 -6.86 -5.95
C VAL A 46 12.45 -6.76 -7.20
N ARG A 47 13.03 -6.45 -8.37
CA ARG A 47 12.28 -6.42 -9.64
C ARG A 47 11.77 -7.81 -10.03
N ASP A 48 12.59 -8.84 -9.93
CA ASP A 48 12.19 -10.22 -10.21
C ASP A 48 11.06 -10.68 -9.27
N LEU A 49 11.12 -10.28 -7.99
CA LEU A 49 10.06 -10.54 -7.03
C LEU A 49 8.76 -9.79 -7.39
N SER A 50 8.82 -8.50 -7.72
CA SER A 50 7.66 -7.74 -8.19
C SER A 50 7.01 -8.40 -9.40
N ASP A 51 7.82 -8.82 -10.38
CA ASP A 51 7.33 -9.50 -11.59
C ASP A 51 6.60 -10.81 -11.25
N LYS A 52 7.21 -11.66 -10.41
CA LYS A 52 6.56 -12.89 -9.92
C LYS A 52 5.26 -12.60 -9.18
N MET A 53 5.23 -11.57 -8.34
CA MET A 53 4.02 -11.20 -7.60
C MET A 53 2.89 -10.75 -8.54
N VAL A 54 3.19 -9.91 -9.54
CA VAL A 54 2.17 -9.34 -10.43
C VAL A 54 1.75 -10.32 -11.52
N ASN A 55 2.69 -11.05 -12.12
CA ASN A 55 2.44 -11.86 -13.31
C ASN A 55 2.16 -13.34 -13.01
N GLN A 56 2.48 -13.83 -11.80
CA GLN A 56 2.23 -15.21 -11.40
C GLN A 56 1.24 -15.27 -10.24
N GLU A 57 1.63 -14.74 -9.07
CA GLU A 57 0.83 -14.90 -7.84
C GLU A 57 -0.52 -14.21 -7.94
N MET A 58 -0.58 -12.98 -8.46
CA MET A 58 -1.86 -12.31 -8.66
C MET A 58 -2.77 -13.11 -9.60
N VAL A 59 -2.24 -13.64 -10.70
CA VAL A 59 -3.04 -14.43 -11.66
C VAL A 59 -3.63 -15.66 -10.97
N ASP A 60 -2.80 -16.39 -10.22
CA ASP A 60 -3.23 -17.60 -9.50
C ASP A 60 -4.24 -17.29 -8.38
N ILE A 61 -4.07 -16.17 -7.67
CA ILE A 61 -5.03 -15.71 -6.67
C ILE A 61 -6.39 -15.41 -7.32
N TYR A 62 -6.41 -14.65 -8.40
CA TYR A 62 -7.68 -14.34 -9.10
C TYR A 62 -8.36 -15.60 -9.64
N ASN A 63 -7.61 -16.54 -10.21
CA ASN A 63 -8.13 -17.83 -10.68
C ASN A 63 -8.75 -18.69 -9.57
N ARG A 64 -8.28 -18.57 -8.31
CA ARG A 64 -8.84 -19.28 -7.16
C ARG A 64 -10.15 -18.68 -6.65
N HIS A 65 -10.36 -17.38 -6.86
CA HIS A 65 -11.49 -16.65 -6.27
C HIS A 65 -12.59 -16.29 -7.27
N PHE A 66 -12.29 -16.28 -8.57
CA PHE A 66 -13.22 -15.89 -9.61
C PHE A 66 -13.23 -16.92 -10.74
N THR A 67 -14.41 -17.15 -11.30
CA THR A 67 -14.55 -17.90 -12.54
C THR A 67 -14.10 -17.06 -13.73
N GLN A 68 -13.81 -17.72 -14.86
CA GLN A 68 -13.45 -17.02 -16.09
C GLN A 68 -14.56 -16.07 -16.59
N GLU A 69 -15.83 -16.40 -16.36
CA GLU A 69 -16.96 -15.55 -16.72
C GLU A 69 -17.01 -14.29 -15.86
N GLU A 70 -16.83 -14.42 -14.53
CA GLU A 70 -16.78 -13.27 -13.63
C GLU A 70 -15.58 -12.36 -13.92
N ILE A 71 -14.41 -12.92 -14.27
CA ILE A 71 -13.27 -12.11 -14.72
C ILE A 71 -13.60 -11.32 -15.99
N LYS A 72 -14.27 -11.94 -16.97
CA LYS A 72 -14.73 -11.23 -18.18
C LYS A 72 -15.74 -10.14 -17.86
N ASP A 73 -16.64 -10.37 -16.91
CA ASP A 73 -17.61 -9.38 -16.44
C ASP A 73 -16.93 -8.18 -15.78
N LEU A 74 -15.94 -8.42 -14.93
CA LEU A 74 -15.13 -7.38 -14.30
C LEU A 74 -14.39 -6.55 -15.36
N ILE A 75 -13.76 -7.20 -16.34
CA ILE A 75 -13.09 -6.51 -17.45
C ILE A 75 -14.08 -5.61 -18.20
N ARG A 76 -15.23 -6.15 -18.61
CA ARG A 76 -16.27 -5.39 -19.32
C ARG A 76 -16.73 -4.18 -18.51
N PHE A 77 -16.94 -4.35 -17.21
CA PHE A 77 -17.33 -3.26 -16.33
C PHE A 77 -16.24 -2.18 -16.26
N TYR A 78 -14.99 -2.55 -16.00
CA TYR A 78 -13.88 -1.59 -15.89
C TYR A 78 -13.51 -0.92 -17.22
N GLU A 79 -13.90 -1.48 -18.36
CA GLU A 79 -13.76 -0.83 -19.67
C GLU A 79 -14.79 0.30 -19.90
N THR A 80 -15.92 0.29 -19.20
CA THR A 80 -16.93 1.35 -19.31
C THR A 80 -16.39 2.70 -18.82
N PRO A 81 -16.93 3.85 -19.31
CA PRO A 81 -16.54 5.17 -18.81
C PRO A 81 -16.68 5.32 -17.29
N THR A 82 -17.75 4.74 -16.72
CA THR A 82 -17.99 4.75 -15.27
C THR A 82 -17.01 3.86 -14.52
N GLY A 83 -16.71 2.67 -15.04
CA GLY A 83 -15.74 1.75 -14.43
C GLY A 83 -14.32 2.35 -14.38
N LYS A 84 -13.87 2.98 -15.46
CA LYS A 84 -12.59 3.72 -15.49
C LYS A 84 -12.59 4.87 -14.49
N LYS A 85 -13.66 5.69 -14.50
CA LYS A 85 -13.81 6.79 -13.54
C LYS A 85 -13.80 6.32 -12.10
N LEU A 86 -14.39 5.15 -11.82
CA LEU A 86 -14.35 4.55 -10.48
C LEU A 86 -12.89 4.27 -10.06
N ILE A 87 -12.10 3.60 -10.90
CA ILE A 87 -10.68 3.33 -10.60
C ILE A 87 -9.92 4.65 -10.32
N GLU A 88 -10.10 5.65 -11.19
CA GLU A 88 -9.41 6.94 -11.07
C GLU A 88 -9.81 7.72 -9.80
N LYS A 89 -11.10 7.71 -9.45
CA LYS A 89 -11.64 8.53 -8.35
C LYS A 89 -11.71 7.82 -7.00
N ASN A 90 -11.57 6.50 -6.95
CA ASN A 90 -11.66 5.76 -5.69
C ASN A 90 -10.65 6.25 -4.61
N PRO A 91 -9.38 6.57 -4.94
CA PRO A 91 -8.45 7.14 -3.97
C PRO A 91 -8.90 8.52 -3.44
N GLU A 92 -9.45 9.38 -4.30
CA GLU A 92 -9.98 10.70 -3.91
C GLU A 92 -11.20 10.55 -3.00
N VAL A 93 -12.15 9.68 -3.35
CA VAL A 93 -13.33 9.40 -2.53
C VAL A 93 -12.93 8.88 -1.14
N THR A 94 -11.96 7.97 -1.08
CA THR A 94 -11.45 7.46 0.20
C THR A 94 -10.80 8.56 1.02
N LYS A 95 -10.01 9.43 0.37
CA LYS A 95 -9.36 10.58 1.03
C LYS A 95 -10.39 11.56 1.60
N ASP A 96 -11.44 11.89 0.84
CA ASP A 96 -12.50 12.81 1.28
C ASP A 96 -13.32 12.23 2.44
N LEU A 97 -13.56 10.92 2.42
CA LEU A 97 -14.20 10.21 3.53
C LEU A 97 -13.35 10.28 4.80
N MET A 98 -12.04 9.99 4.70
CA MET A 98 -11.12 10.10 5.84
C MET A 98 -11.03 11.54 6.37
N ASN A 99 -11.02 12.53 5.47
CA ASN A 99 -11.05 13.93 5.89
C ASN A 99 -12.33 14.27 6.65
N SER A 100 -13.49 13.82 6.16
CA SER A 100 -14.77 14.03 6.84
C SER A 100 -14.80 13.36 8.21
N MET A 101 -14.28 12.13 8.33
CA MET A 101 -14.10 11.43 9.60
C MET A 101 -13.30 12.28 10.59
N MET A 102 -12.14 12.78 10.18
CA MET A 102 -11.24 13.54 11.06
C MET A 102 -11.74 14.94 11.40
N THR A 103 -12.42 15.62 10.48
CA THR A 103 -12.83 17.02 10.67
C THR A 103 -14.20 17.17 11.30
N LYS A 104 -15.14 16.26 10.99
CA LYS A 104 -16.53 16.36 11.47
C LYS A 104 -16.79 15.44 12.66
N TYR A 105 -16.39 14.17 12.54
CA TYR A 105 -16.85 13.14 13.48
C TYR A 105 -15.86 12.91 14.63
N MET A 106 -14.56 13.02 14.40
CA MET A 106 -13.56 12.83 15.45
C MET A 106 -13.69 13.85 16.59
N PRO A 107 -13.90 15.17 16.34
CA PRO A 107 -14.09 16.14 17.42
C PRO A 107 -15.38 15.89 18.20
N GLU A 108 -16.48 15.53 17.52
CA GLU A 108 -17.74 15.18 18.17
C GLU A 108 -17.57 13.95 19.09
N PHE A 109 -16.90 12.93 18.57
CA PHE A 109 -16.60 11.72 19.33
C PHE A 109 -15.74 12.03 20.57
N GLN A 110 -14.67 12.81 20.41
CA GLN A 110 -13.82 13.25 21.52
C GLN A 110 -14.61 14.08 22.54
N GLY A 111 -15.49 14.98 22.10
CA GLY A 111 -16.34 15.78 22.98
C GLY A 111 -17.32 14.93 23.80
N LYS A 112 -17.92 13.90 23.19
CA LYS A 112 -18.77 12.92 23.89
C LYS A 112 -17.99 12.14 24.94
N LEU A 113 -16.78 11.68 24.61
CA LEU A 113 -15.91 10.98 25.56
C LEU A 113 -15.51 11.89 26.73
N ALA A 114 -15.12 13.13 26.45
CA ALA A 114 -14.75 14.10 27.49
C ALA A 114 -15.92 14.40 28.44
N SER A 115 -17.13 14.58 27.90
CA SER A 115 -18.34 14.79 28.71
C SER A 115 -18.64 13.59 29.60
N LYS A 116 -18.58 12.37 29.04
CA LYS A 116 -18.82 11.15 29.81
C LYS A 116 -17.79 10.93 30.91
N LEU A 117 -16.52 11.26 30.64
CA LEU A 117 -15.46 11.20 31.65
C LEU A 117 -15.74 12.17 32.81
N LYS A 118 -16.16 13.41 32.51
CA LYS A 118 -16.52 14.40 33.52
C LYS A 118 -17.68 13.93 34.40
N ASP A 119 -18.70 13.31 33.81
CA ASP A 119 -19.86 12.78 34.56
C ASP A 119 -19.48 11.61 35.49
N LEU A 120 -18.45 10.84 35.12
CA LEU A 120 -17.98 9.67 35.88
C LEU A 120 -16.90 10.01 36.91
N SER A 121 -16.15 11.09 36.72
CA SER A 121 -15.29 11.63 37.76
C SER A 121 -16.16 12.24 38.84
N VAL A 122 -16.41 11.47 39.89
CA VAL A 122 -17.00 11.96 41.15
C VAL A 122 -16.06 13.05 41.67
N GLU A 123 -16.45 14.32 41.58
CA GLU A 123 -15.75 15.37 42.30
C GLU A 123 -15.81 15.08 43.82
N PRO A 124 -14.73 15.34 44.57
CA PRO A 124 -14.71 15.15 46.02
C PRO A 124 -15.71 16.04 46.76
#